data_AF-A0A0L8FHY5-F1
#
_entry.id   AF-A0A0L8FHY5-F1
#
_cell.length_a   1.000
_cell.length_b   1.000
_cell.length_c   1.000
_cell.angle_alpha   90.00
_cell.angle_beta   90.00
_cell.angle_gamma   90.00
#
_symmetry.space_group_name_H-M   'P 1'
#
loop_
_entity.id
_entity.type
_entity.pdbx_description
1 polymer ?
#
loop_
_entity_poly.entity_id
_entity_poly.type
_entity_poly.pdbx_seq_one_letter_code
_entity_poly.pdbx_strand_id
1 'polypeptide(L)' 'IMDVKRMLERLGQAKTHLEIKKMIEQVDRTGTGVITYHDFVFMMIGKKSGILKFHKPRVEENNTKER' A
#
# COMPACT_ATOMS: atom_id res chain seq x y z
N ILE A 1 -0.08 14.49 -2.75
CA ILE A 1 1.19 13.79 -3.10
C ILE A 1 2.16 13.69 -1.91
N MET A 2 2.43 14.80 -1.19
CA MET A 2 3.38 14.78 -0.05
C MET A 2 2.97 13.81 1.07
N ASP A 3 1.68 13.66 1.36
CA ASP A 3 1.22 12.77 2.44
C ASP A 3 1.50 11.29 2.13
N VAL A 4 1.27 10.87 0.89
CA VAL A 4 1.57 9.51 0.42
C VAL A 4 3.06 9.24 0.48
N LYS A 5 3.89 10.22 0.09
CA LYS A 5 5.36 10.13 0.19
C LYS A 5 5.80 9.90 1.63
N ARG A 6 5.35 10.73 2.56
CA ARG A 6 5.71 10.65 3.98
C ARG A 6 5.23 9.34 4.62
N MET A 7 4.04 8.87 4.25
CA MET A 7 3.53 7.57 4.69
C MET A 7 4.44 6.43 4.23
N LEU A 8 4.81 6.40 2.95
CA LEU A 8 5.69 5.38 2.37
C LEU A 8 7.09 5.37 3.01
N GLU A 9 7.66 6.54 3.28
CA GLU A 9 8.92 6.67 4.01
C GLU A 9 8.83 6.09 5.43
N ARG A 10 7.74 6.37 6.16
CA ARG A 10 7.50 5.81 7.51
C ARG A 10 7.31 4.29 7.50
N LEU A 11 6.85 3.74 6.38
CA LEU A 11 6.70 2.29 6.18
C LEU A 11 7.99 1.62 5.68
N GLY A 12 9.09 2.38 5.52
CA GLY A 12 10.36 1.86 4.97
C GLY A 12 10.30 1.56 3.47
N GLN A 13 9.23 1.97 2.78
CA GLN A 13 9.01 1.77 1.35
C GLN A 13 9.16 3.09 0.59
N ALA A 14 10.27 3.80 0.81
CA ALA A 14 10.54 5.04 0.11
C ALA A 14 10.49 4.85 -1.41
N LYS A 15 9.82 5.78 -2.11
CA LYS A 15 9.62 5.77 -3.56
C LYS A 15 9.92 7.14 -4.14
N THR A 16 10.28 7.17 -5.42
CA THR A 16 10.49 8.42 -6.16
C THR A 16 9.17 9.15 -6.37
N HIS A 17 9.25 10.46 -6.60
CA HIS A 17 8.06 11.27 -6.89
C HIS A 17 7.26 10.75 -8.09
N LEU A 18 7.96 10.27 -9.12
CA LEU A 18 7.34 9.71 -10.33
C LEU A 18 6.60 8.41 -10.03
N GLU A 19 7.18 7.52 -9.22
CA GLU A 19 6.49 6.28 -8.81
C GLU A 19 5.25 6.59 -7.99
N ILE A 20 5.33 7.53 -7.05
CA ILE A 20 4.18 7.93 -6.23
C ILE A 20 3.08 8.52 -7.11
N LYS A 21 3.44 9.33 -8.11
CA LYS A 21 2.48 9.88 -9.07
C LYS A 21 1.76 8.76 -9.84
N LYS A 22 2.51 7.78 -10.37
CA LYS A 22 1.94 6.61 -11.04
C LYS A 22 1.06 5.77 -10.11
N MET A 23 1.42 5.65 -8.83
CA MET A 23 0.59 4.97 -7.84
C MET A 23 -0.74 5.66 -7.63
N ILE A 24 -0.73 6.99 -7.49
CA ILE A 24 -1.95 7.80 -7.34
C ILE A 24 -2.83 7.66 -8.58
N GLU A 25 -2.26 7.78 -9.78
CA GLU A 25 -2.99 7.63 -11.05
C GLU A 25 -3.64 6.24 -11.21
N GLN A 26 -3.05 5.18 -10.64
CA GLN A 26 -3.60 3.83 -10.70
C GLN A 26 -4.77 3.60 -9.73
N VAL A 27 -4.81 4.32 -8.60
CA VAL A 27 -5.79 4.10 -7.54
C VAL A 27 -6.88 5.16 -7.50
N ASP A 28 -6.60 6.37 -7.97
CA ASP A 28 -7.56 7.47 -8.10
C ASP A 28 -8.51 7.19 -9.27
N ARG A 29 -9.58 6.46 -8.97
CA ARG A 29 -10.64 6.14 -9.94
C ARG A 29 -11.59 7.30 -10.19
N THR A 30 -11.49 8.34 -9.36
CA THR A 30 -12.35 9.52 -9.42
C THR A 30 -11.75 10.66 -10.23
N GLY A 31 -10.46 10.58 -10.57
CA GLY A 31 -9.74 11.60 -11.32
C GLY A 31 -9.57 12.92 -10.55
N THR A 32 -9.64 12.86 -9.22
CA THR A 32 -9.59 14.05 -8.35
C THR A 32 -8.16 14.51 -8.06
N GLY A 33 -7.15 13.69 -8.40
CA GLY A 33 -5.74 13.91 -8.08
C GLY A 33 -5.41 13.67 -6.61
N VAL A 34 -6.38 13.20 -5.81
CA VAL A 34 -6.23 12.90 -4.39
C VAL A 34 -6.63 11.44 -4.12
N ILE A 35 -6.02 10.83 -3.11
CA ILE A 35 -6.39 9.49 -2.66
C ILE A 35 -7.50 9.65 -1.62
N THR A 36 -8.71 9.21 -1.93
CA THR A 36 -9.78 9.13 -0.94
C THR A 36 -9.59 7.92 -0.02
N TYR A 37 -10.32 7.87 1.09
CA TYR A 37 -10.30 6.69 1.98
C TYR A 37 -10.60 5.39 1.22
N HIS A 38 -11.55 5.41 0.29
CA HIS A 38 -11.92 4.24 -0.49
C HIS A 38 -10.81 3.80 -1.46
N ASP A 39 -10.11 4.76 -2.08
CA ASP A 39 -8.95 4.48 -2.94
C ASP A 39 -7.79 3.91 -2.12
N PHE A 40 -7.60 4.41 -0.89
CA PHE A 40 -6.61 3.88 0.05
C PHE A 40 -6.91 2.42 0.43
N VAL A 41 -8.15 2.10 0.80
CA VAL A 41 -8.54 0.71 1.12
C VAL A 41 -8.33 -0.21 -0.08
N PHE A 42 -8.65 0.24 -1.29
CA PHE A 42 -8.38 -0.53 -2.50
C PHE A 42 -6.89 -0.71 -2.79
N MET A 43 -6.08 0.33 -2.55
CA MET A 43 -4.62 0.26 -2.67
C MET A 43 -4.01 -0.78 -1.71
N MET A 44 -4.59 -0.94 -0.51
CA MET A 44 -4.08 -1.81 0.55
C MET A 44 -4.57 -3.26 0.46
N ILE A 45 -5.81 -3.48 0.04
CA ILE A 45 -6.49 -4.79 0.10
C ILE A 45 -6.78 -5.36 -1.29
N GLY A 46 -6.71 -4.53 -2.34
CA GLY A 46 -7.06 -4.91 -3.69
C GLY A 46 -6.16 -6.01 -4.26
N LYS A 47 -6.76 -7.14 -4.65
CA LYS A 47 -6.08 -8.30 -5.28
C LYS A 47 -5.24 -7.96 -6.52
N LYS A 48 -5.52 -6.83 -7.18
CA LYS A 48 -4.84 -6.34 -8.40
C LYS A 48 -3.84 -5.20 -8.15
N SER A 49 -3.83 -4.60 -6.96
CA SER A 49 -3.01 -3.43 -6.64
C SER A 49 -2.00 -3.82 -5.55
N GLY A 50 -1.02 -4.65 -5.90
CA GLY A 50 0.12 -4.96 -5.03
C GLY A 50 1.11 -3.79 -4.92
N ILE A 51 0.62 -2.56 -4.88
CA ILE A 51 1.43 -1.33 -4.89
C ILE A 51 2.11 -1.13 -3.53
N LEU A 52 1.37 -1.32 -2.44
CA LEU A 52 1.92 -1.54 -1.11
C LEU A 52 1.82 -3.01 -0.78
N LYS A 53 2.83 -3.79 -1.16
CA LYS A 53 3.01 -5.11 -0.56
C LYS A 53 3.55 -4.88 0.85
N PHE A 54 2.66 -4.85 1.83
CA PHE A 54 3.06 -5.26 3.16
C PHE A 54 3.58 -6.68 2.98
N HIS A 55 4.87 -6.89 3.23
CA HIS A 55 5.37 -8.23 3.45
C HIS A 55 4.42 -8.81 4.48
N LYS A 56 3.60 -9.82 4.10
CA LYS A 56 2.57 -10.37 4.99
C LYS A 56 3.24 -10.53 6.35
N PRO A 57 2.68 -9.99 7.45
CA PRO A 57 3.22 -10.31 8.75
C PRO A 57 3.28 -11.83 8.78
N ARG A 58 4.51 -12.37 8.93
CA ARG A 58 4.72 -13.79 9.14
C ARG A 58 4.00 -14.06 10.44
N VAL A 59 2.75 -14.52 10.34
CA VAL A 59 2.11 -15.20 11.45
C VAL A 59 2.97 -16.44 11.62
N GLU A 60 3.95 -16.36 12.52
CA GLU A 60 4.67 -17.54 12.96
C GLU A 60 3.61 -18.45 13.56
N GLU A 61 3.29 -19.49 12.80
CA GLU A 61 2.55 -20.66 13.24
C GLU A 61 3.43 -21.36 14.30
N ASN A 62 3.46 -20.79 15.49
CA ASN A 62 4.16 -21.33 16.64
C ASN A 62 3.40 -22.59 17.11
N ASN A 63 3.84 -23.71 16.56
CA ASN A 63 4.04 -24.97 17.26
C ASN A 63 2.86 -25.54 18.06
N THR A 64 1.91 -26.16 17.36
CA THR A 64 1.25 -27.39 17.85
C THR A 64 1.70 -28.55 16.98
N LYS A 65 2.96 -28.97 17.16
CA LYS A 65 3.32 -30.35 16.87
C LYS A 65 2.66 -31.20 17.96
N GLU A 66 1.69 -31.97 17.53
CA GLU A 66 1.12 -33.11 18.25
C GLU A 66 2.24 -33.89 18.96
N ARG A 67 2.08 -34.04 20.27
CA ARG A 67 2.71 -35.10 21.07
C ARG A 67 1.63 -36.11 21.42
#